data_AF-A0A494ZVW1-F1
#
_entry.id   AF-A0A494ZVW1-F1
#
_cell.length_a   1.000
_cell.length_b   1.000
_cell.length_c   1.000
_cell.angle_alpha   90.00
_cell.angle_beta   90.00
_cell.angle_gamma   90.00
#
_symmetry.space_group_name_H-M   'P 1'
#
loop_
_entity.id
_entity.type
_entity.pdbx_description
1 polymer ?
#
loop_
_entity_poly.entity_id
_entity_poly.type
_entity_poly.pdbx_seq_one_letter_code
_entity_poly.pdbx_strand_id
1 'polypeptide(L)'
;MSLVKGIHHIALKCCSEQEYEKIRHFALATDDVDACVKKVKEVGYEVFIEPNDIVISSTPEFSARIAFCRGPIGEEIEFFKER
;
A
#
# COMPACT_ATOMS: atom_id res chain seq x y z
N MET A 1 17.08 -7.77 5.87
CA MET A 1 15.94 -7.65 4.94
C MET A 1 15.22 -6.36 5.29
N SER A 2 14.94 -5.51 4.31
CA SER A 2 14.25 -4.25 4.58
C SER A 2 12.77 -4.43 4.25
N LEU A 3 11.89 -4.19 5.21
CA LEU A 3 10.45 -4.36 4.99
C LEU A 3 9.86 -3.18 4.20
N VAL A 4 10.23 -1.95 4.54
CA VAL A 4 10.04 -0.76 3.69
C VAL A 4 11.20 0.17 4.03
N LYS A 5 11.96 0.67 3.04
CA LYS A 5 13.14 1.55 3.31
C LYS A 5 12.75 2.99 3.65
N GLY A 6 11.47 3.32 3.50
CA GLY A 6 10.86 4.57 3.97
C GLY A 6 10.39 5.48 2.84
N ILE A 7 9.44 6.33 3.19
CA ILE A 7 9.04 7.51 2.44
C ILE A 7 9.42 8.70 3.32
N HIS A 8 10.27 9.60 2.81
CA HIS A 8 10.74 10.75 3.59
C HIS A 8 9.78 11.95 3.46
N HIS A 9 9.29 12.23 2.25
CA HIS A 9 8.26 13.23 1.99
C HIS A 9 7.44 12.82 0.77
N ILE A 10 6.12 13.02 0.85
CA ILE A 10 5.23 13.05 -0.31
C ILE A 10 4.58 14.44 -0.33
N ALA A 11 4.69 15.13 -1.47
CA ALA A 11 3.99 16.38 -1.70
C ALA A 11 3.21 16.25 -3.01
N LEU A 12 1.91 16.48 -2.94
CA LEU A 12 1.01 16.45 -4.09
C LEU A 12 0.40 17.84 -4.23
N LYS A 13 0.54 18.43 -5.41
CA LYS A 13 -0.08 19.72 -5.74
C LYS A 13 -1.30 19.44 -6.60
N CYS A 14 -2.47 19.36 -5.96
CA CYS A 14 -3.75 19.27 -6.64
C CYS A 14 -4.26 20.68 -6.99
N CYS A 15 -4.94 20.82 -8.13
CA CYS A 15 -5.53 22.09 -8.58
C CYS A 15 -6.96 22.30 -8.06
N SER A 16 -7.56 21.27 -7.45
CA SER A 16 -8.84 21.34 -6.74
C SER A 16 -9.01 20.19 -5.75
N GLU A 17 -10.02 20.29 -4.87
CA GLU A 17 -10.42 19.20 -3.96
C GLU A 17 -10.78 17.94 -4.74
N GLN A 18 -11.46 18.06 -5.89
CA GLN A 18 -11.86 16.92 -6.72
C GLN A 18 -10.64 16.19 -7.32
N GLU A 19 -9.53 16.89 -7.53
CA GLU A 19 -8.29 16.24 -7.96
C GLU A 19 -7.60 15.51 -6.81
N TYR A 20 -7.68 16.07 -5.60
CA TYR A 20 -7.17 15.42 -4.39
C TYR A 20 -7.95 14.13 -4.07
N GLU A 21 -9.27 14.15 -4.19
CA GLU A 21 -10.15 12.98 -3.98
C GLU A 21 -9.87 11.81 -4.94
N LYS A 22 -9.18 12.05 -6.07
CA LYS A 22 -8.77 10.97 -6.99
C LYS A 22 -7.60 10.14 -6.46
N ILE A 23 -6.86 10.65 -5.48
CA ILE A 23 -5.78 9.90 -4.83
C ILE A 23 -6.45 8.88 -3.91
N ARG A 24 -6.39 7.60 -4.30
CA ARG A 24 -7.02 6.52 -3.54
C ARG A 24 -6.14 5.99 -2.41
N HIS A 25 -4.86 5.74 -2.70
CA HIS A 25 -3.90 5.16 -1.76
C HIS A 25 -2.46 5.33 -2.27
N PHE A 26 -1.49 4.99 -1.44
CA PHE A 26 -0.08 4.86 -1.82
C PHE A 26 0.36 3.40 -1.76
N ALA A 27 0.92 2.89 -2.86
CA ALA A 27 1.49 1.55 -2.93
C ALA A 27 3.00 1.56 -2.64
N LEU A 28 3.40 0.80 -1.63
CA LEU A 28 4.78 0.67 -1.15
C LEU A 28 5.32 -0.69 -1.53
N ALA A 29 6.32 -0.69 -2.40
CA ALA A 29 7.04 -1.91 -2.75
C ALA A 29 7.78 -2.48 -1.53
N THR A 30 7.61 -3.79 -1.31
CA THR A 30 8.26 -4.55 -0.24
C THR A 30 8.72 -5.91 -0.76
N ASP A 31 9.76 -6.45 -0.14
CA ASP A 31 10.20 -7.83 -0.37
C ASP A 31 9.29 -8.85 0.34
N ASP A 32 8.47 -8.41 1.30
CA ASP A 32 7.64 -9.27 2.15
C ASP A 32 6.38 -8.53 2.65
N VAL A 33 5.26 -8.79 1.98
CA VAL A 33 3.94 -8.22 2.30
C VAL A 33 3.41 -8.73 3.64
N ASP A 34 3.58 -10.03 3.91
CA ASP A 34 3.07 -10.67 5.12
C ASP A 34 3.78 -10.14 6.37
N ALA A 35 5.09 -9.95 6.30
CA ALA A 35 5.86 -9.38 7.40
C ALA A 35 5.48 -7.92 7.68
N CYS A 36 5.15 -7.12 6.65
CA CYS A 36 4.61 -5.77 6.83
C CYS A 36 3.26 -5.81 7.55
N VAL A 37 2.32 -6.64 7.07
CA VAL A 37 0.99 -6.80 7.68
C VAL A 37 1.08 -7.27 9.13
N LYS A 38 1.96 -8.23 9.43
CA LYS A 38 2.18 -8.70 10.80
C LYS A 38 2.55 -7.55 11.73
N LYS A 39 3.50 -6.70 11.31
CA LYS A 39 3.91 -5.53 12.12
C LYS A 39 2.78 -4.51 12.30
N VAL A 40 2.02 -4.22 11.25
CA VAL A 40 0.85 -3.33 11.31
C VAL A 40 -0.15 -3.82 12.35
N LYS A 41 -0.45 -5.12 12.37
CA LYS A 41 -1.34 -5.72 13.38
C LYS A 41 -0.74 -5.69 14.78
N GLU A 42 0.55 -5.99 14.92
CA GLU A 42 1.25 -5.97 16.22
C GLU A 42 1.21 -4.59 16.89
N VAL A 43 1.25 -3.51 16.10
CA VAL A 43 1.13 -2.13 16.61
C VAL A 43 -0.31 -1.61 16.64
N GLY A 44 -1.30 -2.47 16.38
CA GLY A 44 -2.73 -2.18 16.59
C GLY A 44 -3.43 -1.42 15.46
N TYR A 45 -2.83 -1.34 14.27
CA TYR A 45 -3.45 -0.68 13.12
C TYR A 45 -4.33 -1.64 12.32
N GLU A 46 -5.37 -1.09 11.69
CA GLU A 46 -6.32 -1.84 10.86
C GLU A 46 -5.65 -2.34 9.57
N VAL A 47 -5.78 -3.63 9.31
CA VAL A 47 -5.54 -4.24 7.99
C VAL A 47 -6.91 -4.61 7.42
N PHE A 48 -7.34 -3.89 6.38
CA PHE A 48 -8.69 -4.04 5.83
C PHE A 48 -8.73 -4.87 4.54
N ILE A 49 -7.57 -5.09 3.92
CA ILE A 49 -7.36 -6.14 2.91
C ILE A 49 -6.19 -6.99 3.38
N GLU A 50 -6.48 -8.23 3.76
CA GLU A 50 -5.48 -9.22 4.19
C GLU A 50 -4.54 -9.60 3.03
N PRO A 51 -3.31 -10.10 3.30
CA PRO A 51 -2.38 -10.56 2.28
C PRO A 51 -3.00 -11.57 1.33
N ASN A 52 -3.07 -11.21 0.05
CA ASN A 52 -3.58 -12.08 -0.99
C ASN A 52 -2.81 -11.86 -2.30
N ASP A 53 -2.80 -12.90 -3.14
CA ASP A 53 -2.21 -12.84 -4.48
C ASP A 53 -3.30 -12.43 -5.49
N ILE A 54 -2.99 -11.45 -6.33
CA ILE A 54 -3.87 -10.92 -7.37
C ILE A 54 -3.18 -10.95 -8.73
N VAL A 55 -4.00 -10.91 -9.79
CA VAL A 55 -3.54 -10.62 -11.15
C VAL A 55 -4.18 -9.30 -11.57
N ILE A 56 -3.36 -8.28 -11.74
CA ILE A 56 -3.79 -6.98 -12.25
C ILE A 56 -4.02 -7.12 -13.75
N SER A 57 -5.21 -6.72 -14.20
CA SER A 57 -5.61 -6.75 -15.61
C SER A 57 -4.89 -5.66 -16.42
N SER A 58 -3.59 -5.85 -16.63
CA SER A 58 -2.74 -5.05 -17.51
C SER A 58 -2.29 -5.86 -18.73
N THR A 59 -1.64 -5.20 -19.70
CA THR A 59 -1.00 -5.87 -20.84
C THR A 59 0.49 -5.52 -20.84
N PRO A 60 1.39 -6.46 -20.47
CA PRO A 60 1.13 -7.84 -20.04
C PRO A 60 0.44 -7.93 -18.67
N GLU A 61 -0.14 -9.08 -18.35
CA GLU A 61 -0.71 -9.34 -17.03
C GLU A 61 0.35 -9.18 -15.94
N PHE A 62 -0.04 -8.61 -14.80
CA PHE A 62 0.87 -8.32 -13.71
C PHE A 62 0.43 -9.04 -12.44
N SER A 63 1.19 -10.06 -12.04
CA SER A 63 0.90 -10.82 -10.82
C SER A 63 1.55 -10.13 -9.61
N ALA A 64 0.81 -10.00 -8.51
CA ALA A 64 1.29 -9.33 -7.31
C ALA A 64 0.76 -9.99 -6.04
N ARG A 65 1.52 -9.89 -4.95
CA ARG A 65 1.01 -10.06 -3.59
C ARG A 65 0.73 -8.69 -3.00
N ILE A 66 -0.45 -8.48 -2.45
CA ILE A 66 -0.89 -7.19 -1.91
C ILE A 66 -1.53 -7.32 -0.54
N ALA A 67 -1.52 -6.23 0.22
CA ALA A 67 -2.34 -6.03 1.41
C ALA A 67 -2.57 -4.53 1.64
N PHE A 68 -3.66 -4.16 2.32
CA PHE A 68 -3.95 -2.77 2.65
C PHE A 68 -4.12 -2.54 4.15
N CYS A 69 -3.56 -1.44 4.64
CA CYS A 69 -3.78 -0.95 5.98
C CYS A 69 -4.18 0.53 6.02
N ARG A 70 -4.76 0.94 7.15
CA ARG A 70 -5.12 2.33 7.43
C ARG A 70 -4.06 2.96 8.32
N GLY A 71 -3.48 4.07 7.87
CA GLY A 71 -2.47 4.82 8.60
C GLY A 71 -3.06 5.71 9.71
N PRO A 72 -2.20 6.40 10.49
CA PRO A 72 -2.63 7.15 11.67
C PRO A 72 -3.58 8.32 11.40
N ILE A 73 -3.61 8.84 10.17
CA ILE A 73 -4.49 9.94 9.77
C ILE A 73 -5.60 9.47 8.81
N GLY A 74 -5.80 8.16 8.70
CA GLY A 74 -6.84 7.53 7.88
C GLY A 74 -6.46 7.30 6.42
N GLU A 75 -5.20 7.54 6.05
CA GLU A 75 -4.68 7.26 4.71
C GLU A 75 -4.66 5.75 4.43
N GLU A 76 -4.96 5.38 3.18
CA GLU A 76 -4.87 3.98 2.74
C GLU A 76 -3.46 3.71 2.20
N ILE A 77 -2.81 2.68 2.76
CA ILE A 77 -1.47 2.25 2.39
C ILE A 77 -1.57 0.82 1.85
N GLU A 78 -1.07 0.62 0.64
CA GLU A 78 -0.91 -0.70 0.03
C GLU A 78 0.53 -1.18 0.21
N PHE A 79 0.71 -2.41 0.71
CA PHE A 79 1.97 -3.13 0.57
C PHE A 79 1.91 -4.00 -0.66
N PHE A 80 2.94 -3.92 -1.49
CA PHE A 80 2.93 -4.53 -2.81
C PHE A 80 4.24 -5.27 -3.09
N LYS A 81 4.15 -6.45 -3.71
CA LYS A 81 5.28 -7.22 -4.22
C LYS A 81 4.91 -7.90 -5.54
N GLU A 82 5.68 -7.63 -6.59
CA GLU A 82 5.59 -8.37 -7.86
C GLU A 82 5.88 -9.88 -7.65
N ARG A 83 5.15 -10.72 -8.37
CA ARG A 83 5.28 -12.18 -8.33
C ARG A 83 5.99 -12.73 -9.56
#